data_AF-A0A1V5X1H8-F1
#
_entry.id   AF-A0A1V5X1H8-F1
#
_cell.length_a   1.000
_cell.length_b   1.000
_cell.length_c   1.000
_cell.angle_alpha   90.00
_cell.angle_beta   90.00
_cell.angle_gamma   90.00
#
_symmetry.space_group_name_H-M   'P 1'
#
loop_
_entity.id
_entity.type
_entity.pdbx_description
1 polymer ?
#
loop_
_entity_poly.entity_id
_entity_poly.type
_entity_poly.pdbx_seq_one_letter_code
_entity_poly.pdbx_strand_id
1 'polypeptide(L)'
;MAITVFVSFNHADQKQLEAFDLLKNKTKHVFESHDHLCKEVSPDGSEKLIICQINEGRSKPMREEIIKKFEQCSKLVVLMGNETYKDAWVEWEVNNFYKMKDALLPGKAWMNIRGMFLEGCEKATAPKALECRSTQRLAWDPEALEKWIEENPGA
;
A
#
# COMPACT_ATOMS: atom_id res chain seq x y z
N MET A 1 5.98 18.35 -10.09
CA MET A 1 7.02 17.98 -9.11
C MET A 1 6.88 16.50 -8.81
N ALA A 2 7.98 15.78 -8.62
CA ALA A 2 7.91 14.39 -8.20
C ALA A 2 7.41 14.32 -6.75
N ILE A 3 6.30 13.62 -6.51
CA ILE A 3 5.82 13.28 -5.17
C ILE A 3 6.20 11.85 -4.81
N THR A 4 6.20 11.55 -3.52
CA THR A 4 6.36 10.20 -3.00
C THR A 4 4.98 9.55 -2.82
N VAL A 5 4.84 8.33 -3.33
CA VAL A 5 3.62 7.53 -3.26
C VAL A 5 3.94 6.24 -2.54
N PHE A 6 3.20 5.96 -1.47
CA PHE A 6 3.30 4.68 -0.79
C PHE A 6 2.48 3.65 -1.56
N VAL A 7 3.04 2.49 -1.84
CA VAL A 7 2.35 1.39 -2.49
C VAL A 7 2.26 0.24 -1.50
N SER A 8 1.04 -0.04 -1.06
CA SER A 8 0.69 -1.15 -0.18
C SER A 8 0.24 -2.33 -1.03
N PHE A 9 0.85 -3.49 -0.81
CA PHE A 9 0.51 -4.71 -1.52
C PHE A 9 0.96 -5.93 -0.72
N ASN A 10 0.44 -7.10 -1.06
CA ASN A 10 0.87 -8.35 -0.46
C ASN A 10 2.23 -8.74 -1.04
N HIS A 11 3.29 -8.58 -0.25
CA HIS A 11 4.66 -8.93 -0.64
C HIS A 11 4.88 -10.45 -0.83
N ALA A 12 3.94 -11.30 -0.38
CA ALA A 12 3.96 -12.74 -0.68
C ALA A 12 3.50 -13.06 -2.11
N ASP A 13 2.79 -12.13 -2.76
CA ASP A 13 2.26 -12.32 -4.11
C ASP A 13 3.26 -11.81 -5.15
N GLN A 14 3.90 -12.75 -5.85
CA GLN A 14 4.88 -12.43 -6.89
C GLN A 14 4.31 -11.53 -7.98
N LYS A 15 3.02 -11.66 -8.33
CA LYS A 15 2.40 -10.80 -9.34
C LYS A 15 2.32 -9.35 -8.89
N GLN A 16 2.14 -9.12 -7.59
CA GLN A 16 2.11 -7.77 -7.01
C GLN A 16 3.50 -7.15 -7.00
N LEU A 17 4.55 -7.95 -6.74
CA LEU A 17 5.93 -7.51 -6.85
C LEU A 17 6.30 -7.11 -8.29
N GLU A 18 5.96 -7.95 -9.27
CA GLU A 18 6.21 -7.67 -10.68
C GLU A 18 5.44 -6.41 -11.14
N ALA A 19 4.19 -6.29 -10.73
CA ALA A 19 3.37 -5.10 -10.97
C ALA A 19 4.00 -3.83 -10.36
N PHE A 20 4.46 -3.89 -9.12
CA PHE A 20 5.13 -2.77 -8.46
C PHE A 20 6.41 -2.35 -9.20
N ASP A 21 7.25 -3.30 -9.60
CA ASP A 21 8.48 -3.01 -10.34
C ASP A 21 8.18 -2.36 -11.71
N LEU A 22 7.16 -2.85 -12.41
CA LEU A 22 6.67 -2.24 -13.66
C LEU A 22 6.21 -0.79 -13.46
N LEU A 23 5.44 -0.52 -12.39
CA LEU A 23 4.98 0.83 -12.09
C LEU A 23 6.15 1.76 -11.75
N LYS A 24 7.09 1.29 -10.93
CA LYS A 24 8.28 2.04 -10.52
C LYS A 24 9.16 2.44 -11.71
N ASN A 25 9.26 1.58 -12.72
CA ASN A 25 10.01 1.88 -13.95
C ASN A 25 9.27 2.83 -14.91
N LYS A 26 7.94 2.89 -14.85
CA LYS A 26 7.13 3.71 -15.76
C LYS A 26 6.84 5.11 -15.25
N THR A 27 6.99 5.36 -13.95
CA THR A 27 6.61 6.63 -13.35
C THR A 27 7.80 7.54 -13.08
N LYS A 28 7.57 8.86 -13.17
CA LYS A 28 8.51 9.90 -12.74
C LYS A 28 8.47 10.18 -11.23
N HIS A 29 7.59 9.49 -10.50
CA HIS A 29 7.36 9.65 -9.07
C HIS A 29 8.15 8.65 -8.24
N VAL A 30 8.32 8.92 -6.93
CA VAL A 30 9.03 8.00 -6.04
C VAL A 30 8.00 7.03 -5.44
N PHE A 31 8.03 5.78 -5.88
CA PHE A 31 7.18 4.73 -5.33
C PHE A 31 7.93 4.02 -4.20
N GLU A 32 7.37 4.08 -3.01
CA GLU A 32 7.89 3.41 -1.82
C GLU A 32 6.96 2.28 -1.40
N SER A 33 7.53 1.16 -1.00
CA SER A 33 6.84 0.07 -0.31
C SER A 33 7.68 -0.34 0.90
N HIS A 34 7.12 -1.20 1.75
CA HIS A 34 7.84 -1.71 2.91
C HIS A 34 7.54 -3.20 3.06
N ASP A 35 8.59 -4.03 2.93
CA ASP A 35 8.47 -5.47 3.16
C ASP A 35 8.15 -5.76 4.63
N HIS A 36 7.08 -6.52 4.87
CA HIS A 36 6.68 -6.94 6.21
C HIS A 36 7.41 -8.20 6.70
N LEU A 37 8.64 -8.43 6.21
CA LEU A 37 9.42 -9.63 6.49
C LEU A 37 10.25 -9.46 7.76
N CYS A 38 10.03 -10.34 8.73
CA CYS A 38 10.81 -10.44 9.96
C CYS A 38 11.76 -11.62 9.91
N LYS A 39 12.95 -11.44 10.50
CA LYS A 39 13.84 -12.54 10.81
C LYS A 39 13.30 -13.30 12.02
N GLU A 40 12.98 -14.57 11.83
CA GLU A 40 12.71 -15.52 12.88
C GLU A 40 13.90 -16.46 13.02
N VAL A 41 14.49 -16.48 14.21
CA VAL A 41 15.52 -17.45 14.55
C VAL A 41 14.82 -18.68 15.09
N SER A 42 14.96 -19.79 14.37
CA SER A 42 14.45 -21.09 14.79
C SER A 42 15.27 -21.61 15.99
N PRO A 43 14.73 -22.50 16.84
CA PRO A 43 15.45 -23.04 18.00
C PRO A 43 16.75 -23.78 17.62
N ASP A 44 16.85 -24.24 16.37
CA ASP A 44 18.05 -24.81 15.73
C ASP A 44 19.09 -23.75 15.27
N GLY A 45 18.84 -22.46 15.49
CA GLY A 45 19.74 -21.36 15.11
C GLY A 45 19.61 -20.91 13.66
N SER A 46 18.75 -21.55 12.85
CA SER A 46 18.50 -21.13 11.47
C SER A 46 17.66 -19.86 11.43
N GLU A 47 18.13 -18.86 10.70
CA GLU A 47 17.36 -17.65 10.41
C GLU A 47 16.41 -17.92 9.23
N LYS A 48 15.10 -17.73 9.46
CA LYS A 48 14.07 -17.78 8.43
C LYS A 48 13.40 -16.43 8.32
N LEU A 49 13.19 -15.95 7.10
CA LEU A 49 12.35 -14.78 6.87
C LEU A 49 10.90 -15.24 6.84
N ILE A 50 10.09 -14.69 7.74
CA ILE A 50 8.65 -14.91 7.81
C ILE A 50 7.91 -13.58 7.71
N ILE A 51 6.67 -13.61 7.23
CA ILE A 51 5.81 -12.43 7.24
C ILE A 51 5.42 -12.15 8.69
N CYS A 52 5.88 -11.03 9.21
CA CYS A 52 5.63 -10.62 10.58
C CYS A 52 4.14 -10.36 10.75
N GLN A 53 3.51 -10.90 11.79
CA GLN A 53 2.11 -10.58 12.04
C GLN A 53 2.01 -9.18 12.65
N ILE A 54 1.02 -8.41 12.22
CA ILE A 54 0.91 -7.01 12.63
C ILE A 54 0.71 -6.82 14.14
N ASN A 55 0.11 -7.80 14.81
CA ASN A 55 -0.13 -7.78 16.25
C ASN A 55 1.09 -8.22 17.08
N GLU A 56 2.18 -8.65 16.45
CA GLU A 56 3.38 -9.07 17.18
C GLU A 56 4.18 -7.88 17.72
N GLY A 57 4.92 -8.09 18.81
CA GLY A 57 5.85 -7.08 19.33
C GLY A 57 6.96 -6.73 18.32
N ARG A 58 7.38 -7.69 17.49
CA ARG A 58 8.42 -7.52 16.47
C ARG A 58 7.98 -6.60 15.32
N SER A 59 6.68 -6.46 15.07
CA SER A 59 6.14 -5.56 14.06
C SER A 59 6.12 -4.09 14.52
N LYS A 60 6.38 -3.81 15.80
CA LYS A 60 6.37 -2.44 16.34
C LYS A 60 7.34 -1.50 15.60
N PRO A 61 8.65 -1.84 15.45
CA PRO A 61 9.56 -1.00 14.67
C PRO A 61 9.10 -0.83 13.21
N MET A 62 8.60 -1.88 12.56
CA MET A 62 8.07 -1.79 11.20
C MET A 62 6.90 -0.82 11.10
N ARG A 63 5.94 -0.89 12.03
CA ARG A 63 4.81 0.03 12.09
C ARG A 63 5.28 1.48 12.23
N GLU A 64 6.27 1.74 13.08
CA GLU A 64 6.85 3.08 13.25
C GLU A 64 7.56 3.56 11.98
N GLU A 65 8.27 2.69 11.26
CA GLU A 65 8.89 3.02 9.98
C GLU A 65 7.86 3.31 8.87
N ILE A 66 6.82 2.49 8.77
CA ILE A 66 5.72 2.69 7.83
C ILE A 66 5.02 4.02 8.09
N ILE A 67 4.77 4.36 9.36
CA ILE A 67 4.18 5.65 9.75
C ILE A 67 5.07 6.81 9.30
N LYS A 68 6.39 6.74 9.53
CA LYS A 68 7.32 7.77 9.04
C LYS A 68 7.27 7.91 7.51
N LYS A 69 7.18 6.79 6.79
CA LYS A 69 6.99 6.80 5.32
C LYS A 69 5.67 7.45 4.94
N PHE A 70 4.59 7.22 5.67
CA PHE A 70 3.30 7.88 5.43
C PHE A 70 3.35 9.40 5.57
N GLU A 71 4.18 9.92 6.48
CA GLU A 71 4.42 11.37 6.60
C GLU A 71 5.11 11.94 5.35
N GLN A 72 6.05 11.19 4.78
CA GLN A 72 6.78 11.56 3.55
C GLN A 72 5.95 11.35 2.28
N CYS A 73 5.03 10.39 2.31
CA CYS A 73 4.18 10.05 1.17
C CYS A 73 2.99 10.99 1.07
N SER A 74 2.75 11.52 -0.12
CA SER A 74 1.58 12.35 -0.38
C SER A 74 0.34 11.50 -0.61
N LYS A 75 0.50 10.34 -1.26
CA LYS A 75 -0.58 9.45 -1.69
C LYS A 75 -0.28 8.00 -1.33
N LEU A 76 -1.35 7.21 -1.23
CA LEU A 76 -1.33 5.77 -1.00
C LEU A 76 -2.02 5.05 -2.16
N VAL A 77 -1.35 4.07 -2.72
CA VAL A 77 -1.87 3.14 -3.73
C VAL A 77 -1.89 1.75 -3.13
N VAL A 78 -2.97 1.02 -3.33
CA VAL A 78 -3.08 -0.37 -2.88
C VAL A 78 -3.21 -1.28 -4.09
N LEU A 79 -2.26 -2.20 -4.29
CA LEU A 79 -2.37 -3.20 -5.35
C LEU A 79 -3.27 -4.35 -4.89
N MET A 80 -4.38 -4.55 -5.59
CA MET A 80 -5.40 -5.54 -5.25
C MET A 80 -5.28 -6.77 -6.16
N GLY A 81 -4.72 -7.83 -5.61
CA GLY A 81 -4.79 -9.19 -6.14
C GLY A 81 -5.92 -9.99 -5.49
N ASN A 82 -6.06 -11.26 -5.89
CA ASN A 82 -7.14 -12.14 -5.43
C ASN A 82 -7.14 -12.39 -3.92
N GLU A 83 -5.97 -12.29 -3.26
CA GLU A 83 -5.82 -12.58 -1.84
C GLU A 83 -5.48 -11.35 -0.98
N THR A 84 -5.29 -10.18 -1.58
CA THR A 84 -4.93 -8.94 -0.87
C THR A 84 -5.97 -8.57 0.20
N TYR A 85 -7.24 -8.91 0.01
CA TYR A 85 -8.30 -8.64 0.99
C TYR A 85 -8.13 -9.37 2.33
N LYS A 86 -7.34 -10.45 2.36
CA LYS A 86 -7.04 -11.20 3.60
C LYS A 86 -5.84 -10.62 4.35
N ASP A 87 -5.11 -9.70 3.75
CA ASP A 87 -3.87 -9.18 4.31
C ASP A 87 -4.14 -8.11 5.37
N ALA A 88 -3.82 -8.46 6.62
CA ALA A 88 -4.02 -7.58 7.77
C ALA A 88 -3.10 -6.35 7.72
N TRP A 89 -1.95 -6.43 7.04
CA TRP A 89 -1.07 -5.28 6.85
C TRP A 89 -1.71 -4.25 5.94
N VAL A 90 -2.19 -4.68 4.78
CA VAL A 90 -2.87 -3.78 3.82
C VAL A 90 -4.05 -3.07 4.50
N GLU A 91 -4.85 -3.80 5.28
CA GLU A 91 -5.95 -3.20 6.02
C GLU A 91 -5.47 -2.15 7.03
N TRP A 92 -4.41 -2.44 7.79
CA TRP A 92 -3.87 -1.51 8.77
C TRP A 92 -3.21 -0.29 8.12
N GLU A 93 -2.46 -0.48 7.04
CA GLU A 93 -1.77 0.58 6.30
C GLU A 93 -2.78 1.60 5.76
N VAL A 94 -3.85 1.13 5.10
CA VAL A 94 -4.93 1.98 4.60
C VAL A 94 -5.60 2.74 5.74
N ASN A 95 -5.93 2.07 6.84
CA ASN A 95 -6.59 2.70 7.97
C ASN A 95 -5.72 3.76 8.66
N ASN A 96 -4.42 3.50 8.83
CA ASN A 96 -3.51 4.46 9.47
C ASN A 96 -3.22 5.64 8.56
N PHE A 97 -2.95 5.39 7.27
CA PHE A 97 -2.77 6.46 6.30
C PHE A 97 -4.01 7.35 6.22
N TYR A 98 -5.20 6.75 6.18
CA TYR A 98 -6.46 7.50 6.24
C TYR A 98 -6.54 8.38 7.48
N LYS A 99 -6.35 7.82 8.69
CA LYS A 99 -6.40 8.59 9.94
C LYS A 99 -5.41 9.75 9.95
N MET A 100 -4.20 9.54 9.45
CA MET A 100 -3.17 10.58 9.38
C MET A 100 -3.56 11.69 8.40
N LYS A 101 -4.01 11.34 7.19
CA LYS A 101 -4.42 12.34 6.20
C LYS A 101 -5.72 13.02 6.59
N ASP A 102 -6.62 12.35 7.30
CA ASP A 102 -7.90 12.93 7.76
C ASP A 102 -7.67 13.94 8.88
N ALA A 103 -6.69 13.69 9.76
CA ALA A 103 -6.25 14.68 10.74
C ALA A 103 -5.67 15.96 10.09
N LEU A 104 -5.04 15.84 8.91
CA LEU A 104 -4.50 16.96 8.15
C LEU A 104 -5.54 17.65 7.26
N LEU A 105 -6.39 16.86 6.60
CA LEU A 105 -7.38 17.27 5.60
C LEU A 105 -8.69 16.51 5.84
N PRO A 106 -9.49 16.92 6.85
CA PRO A 106 -10.69 16.21 7.24
C PRO A 106 -11.67 16.09 6.07
N GLY A 107 -12.10 14.86 5.79
CA GLY A 107 -13.03 14.55 4.70
C GLY A 107 -12.42 14.47 3.29
N LYS A 108 -11.15 14.82 3.10
CA LYS A 108 -10.43 14.69 1.81
C LYS A 108 -9.36 13.60 1.81
N ALA A 109 -9.10 12.95 2.94
CA ALA A 109 -8.10 11.89 3.05
C ALA A 109 -8.27 10.76 2.03
N TRP A 110 -9.51 10.35 1.76
CA TRP A 110 -9.84 9.33 0.76
C TRP A 110 -9.42 9.71 -0.67
N MET A 111 -9.31 10.99 -1.01
CA MET A 111 -8.85 11.42 -2.34
C MET A 111 -7.36 11.08 -2.59
N ASN A 112 -6.61 10.86 -1.51
CA ASN A 112 -5.20 10.49 -1.54
C ASN A 112 -4.99 8.97 -1.48
N ILE A 113 -6.06 8.17 -1.39
CA ILE A 113 -6.00 6.71 -1.30
C ILE A 113 -6.70 6.12 -2.51
N ARG A 114 -6.02 5.24 -3.25
CA ARG A 114 -6.65 4.48 -4.32
C ARG A 114 -6.27 3.02 -4.28
N GLY A 115 -7.24 2.17 -4.64
CA GLY A 115 -6.98 0.78 -4.97
C GLY A 115 -6.76 0.65 -6.48
N MET A 116 -5.79 -0.17 -6.89
CA MET A 116 -5.55 -0.55 -8.27
C MET A 116 -5.58 -2.07 -8.37
N PHE A 117 -6.46 -2.62 -9.20
CA PHE A 117 -6.48 -4.06 -9.46
C PHE A 117 -5.28 -4.46 -10.30
N LEU A 118 -4.74 -5.65 -10.03
CA LEU A 118 -3.74 -6.25 -10.91
C LEU A 118 -4.36 -6.66 -12.24
N GLU A 119 -3.52 -6.81 -13.27
CA GLU A 119 -3.94 -7.31 -14.57
C GLU A 119 -4.60 -8.69 -14.43
N GLY A 120 -5.84 -8.83 -14.91
CA GLY A 120 -6.63 -10.05 -14.79
C GLY A 120 -7.29 -10.29 -13.42
N CYS A 121 -7.12 -9.37 -12.46
CA CYS A 121 -7.73 -9.43 -11.12
C CYS A 121 -8.86 -8.40 -10.92
N GLU A 122 -9.49 -7.93 -12.00
CA GLU A 122 -10.57 -6.91 -11.94
C GLU A 122 -11.80 -7.33 -11.12
N LYS A 123 -11.95 -8.64 -10.89
CA LYS A 123 -13.01 -9.23 -10.05
C LYS A 123 -12.54 -9.61 -8.65
N ALA A 124 -11.30 -9.25 -8.28
CA ALA A 124 -10.77 -9.55 -6.96
C ALA A 124 -11.56 -8.79 -5.88
N THR A 125 -11.71 -9.44 -4.73
CA THR A 125 -12.32 -8.80 -3.57
C THR A 125 -11.40 -7.68 -3.08
N ALA A 126 -11.94 -6.47 -2.94
CA ALA A 126 -11.19 -5.37 -2.35
C ALA A 126 -11.07 -5.57 -0.82
N PRO A 127 -9.95 -5.16 -0.19
CA PRO A 127 -9.85 -5.13 1.27
C PRO A 127 -10.92 -4.20 1.86
N LYS A 128 -11.46 -4.57 3.02
CA LYS A 128 -12.55 -3.84 3.70
C LYS A 128 -12.21 -2.37 3.95
N ALA A 129 -10.95 -2.06 4.21
CA ALA A 129 -10.49 -0.68 4.41
C ALA A 129 -10.72 0.22 3.17
N LEU A 130 -10.75 -0.35 1.95
CA LEU A 130 -11.03 0.37 0.70
C LEU A 130 -12.51 0.31 0.30
N GLU A 131 -13.38 -0.34 1.08
CA GLU A 131 -14.83 -0.33 0.85
C GLU A 131 -15.51 0.98 1.28
N CYS A 132 -14.76 1.93 1.84
CA CYS A 132 -15.30 3.24 2.16
C CYS A 132 -15.67 4.00 0.88
N ARG A 133 -16.87 4.61 0.89
CA ARG A 133 -17.65 5.12 -0.27
C ARG A 133 -16.93 6.09 -1.23
N SER A 134 -15.76 6.60 -0.87
CA SER A 134 -15.00 7.59 -1.64
C SER A 134 -13.71 7.07 -2.25
N THR A 135 -13.33 5.82 -1.96
CA THR A 135 -12.09 5.24 -2.50
C THR A 135 -12.32 4.77 -3.93
N GLN A 136 -11.74 5.48 -4.90
CA GLN A 136 -11.83 5.06 -6.29
C GLN A 136 -10.95 3.83 -6.53
N ARG A 137 -11.51 2.84 -7.21
CA ARG A 137 -10.84 1.59 -7.61
C ARG A 137 -10.53 1.71 -9.10
N LEU A 138 -9.26 1.56 -9.44
CA LEU A 138 -8.78 1.62 -10.82
C LEU A 138 -8.56 0.19 -11.33
N ALA A 139 -8.89 -0.02 -12.61
CA ALA A 139 -8.38 -1.17 -13.34
C ALA A 139 -6.84 -1.06 -13.46
N TRP A 140 -6.20 -2.13 -13.93
CA TRP A 140 -4.76 -2.10 -14.20
C TRP A 140 -4.44 -1.14 -15.35
N ASP A 141 -4.21 0.13 -15.02
CA ASP A 141 -3.87 1.19 -15.97
C ASP A 141 -2.82 2.14 -15.35
N PRO A 142 -1.53 1.92 -15.65
CA PRO A 142 -0.43 2.75 -15.15
C PRO A 142 -0.53 4.23 -15.55
N GLU A 143 -1.11 4.52 -16.73
CA GLU A 143 -1.24 5.90 -17.22
C GLU A 143 -2.32 6.67 -16.46
N ALA A 144 -3.44 6.02 -16.17
CA ALA A 144 -4.50 6.55 -15.33
C ALA A 144 -4.01 6.75 -13.89
N LEU A 145 -3.18 5.83 -13.38
CA LEU A 145 -2.54 6.00 -12.08
C LEU A 145 -1.63 7.23 -12.06
N GLU A 146 -0.78 7.40 -13.08
CA GLU A 146 0.11 8.57 -13.16
C GLU A 146 -0.67 9.88 -13.24
N LYS A 147 -1.72 9.95 -14.08
CA LYS A 147 -2.60 11.12 -14.14
C LYS A 147 -3.20 11.43 -12.78
N TRP A 148 -3.73 10.44 -12.07
CA TRP A 148 -4.26 10.65 -10.73
C TRP A 148 -3.19 11.10 -9.74
N ILE A 149 -1.96 10.60 -9.83
CA ILE A 149 -0.85 11.04 -8.97
C ILE A 149 -0.56 12.52 -9.21
N GLU A 150 -0.60 12.98 -10.45
CA GLU A 150 -0.43 14.39 -10.80
C GLU A 150 -1.63 15.27 -10.44
N GLU A 151 -2.85 14.71 -10.40
CA GLU A 151 -4.04 15.42 -9.95
C GLU A 151 -3.94 15.75 -8.46
N ASN A 152 -3.69 17.01 -8.12
CA ASN A 152 -3.59 17.45 -6.74
C ASN A 152 -5.00 17.63 -6.14
N PRO A 153 -5.40 16.92 -5.07
CA PRO A 153 -6.74 17.04 -4.49
C PRO A 153 -7.02 18.36 -3.74
N GLY A 154 -6.13 19.35 -3.90
CA GLY A 154 -6.19 20.67 -3.29
C GLY A 154 -6.27 21.85 -4.26
N ALA A 155 -6.44 21.60 -5.56
CA ALA A 155 -6.79 22.65 -6.53
C ALA A 155 -8.29 22.99 -6.49
#